data_AF-Q8CF78-F1
#
_entry.id   AF-Q8CF78-F1
#
_cell.length_a   1.000
_cell.length_b   1.000
_cell.length_c   1.000
_cell.angle_alpha   90.00
_cell.angle_beta   90.00
_cell.angle_gamma   90.00
#
_symmetry.space_group_name_H-M   'P 1'
#
loop_
_entity.id
_entity.type
_entity.pdbx_description
1 polymer ?
#
loop_
_entity_poly.entity_id
_entity_poly.type
_entity_poly.pdbx_seq_one_letter_code
_entity_poly.pdbx_strand_id
1 'polypeptide(L)'
;MSILRIHAREIFDSRGNPTVEVDLYTAKGLFRAAVPSGASTGIYEALELRDNDKTRFMGKGVSQAVEHINKTIAPALVSKKVNVVEQEKIDKLMIEMDGTENKSKFGANAILGVSLAVCKAGAVEKGVPLYRHIADLAGNPEVILPVPAFNVINGGSHAGNKLAMQEFMILPVGASSFREAMRIGAEVYHNLKNVIKEKYGKDATNVGDEVDSHLTSWRTKKHWSCSRLQSQRPATLTRLSLAWMWLPPSSTGLASMTWTSSLRMTPAGTSLPTSWLICTSPSSRTTQWCPSKIPLTRTTGAPGRSSRLVRASRWWAMTSQ
;
A
#
# COMPACT_ATOMS: atom_id res chain seq x y z
N MET A 1 29.60 -13.34 -12.06
CA MET A 1 29.26 -14.28 -13.14
C MET A 1 28.46 -13.59 -14.24
N SER A 2 28.67 -13.94 -15.51
CA SER A 2 27.97 -13.35 -16.65
C SER A 2 26.61 -14.00 -16.91
N ILE A 3 25.71 -13.24 -17.54
CA ILE A 3 24.39 -13.71 -18.00
C ILE A 3 24.56 -14.68 -19.17
N LEU A 4 23.91 -15.84 -19.13
CA LEU A 4 23.96 -16.84 -20.20
C LEU A 4 22.78 -16.71 -21.18
N ARG A 5 21.59 -16.48 -20.64
CA ARG A 5 20.34 -16.35 -21.41
C ARG A 5 19.33 -15.53 -20.63
N ILE A 6 18.52 -14.75 -21.35
CA ILE A 6 17.31 -14.12 -20.82
C ILE A 6 16.16 -14.55 -21.73
N HIS A 7 15.01 -14.83 -21.13
CA HIS A 7 13.78 -15.15 -21.85
C HIS A 7 12.57 -14.56 -21.13
N ALA A 8 11.73 -13.85 -21.88
CA ALA A 8 10.48 -13.29 -21.37
C ALA A 8 9.25 -13.98 -21.95
N ARG A 9 8.17 -13.98 -21.17
CA ARG A 9 6.85 -14.49 -21.54
C ARG A 9 5.74 -13.60 -20.99
N GLU A 10 4.55 -13.74 -21.58
CA GLU A 10 3.31 -13.15 -21.09
C GLU A 10 2.66 -14.11 -20.06
N ILE A 11 2.31 -13.58 -18.88
CA ILE A 11 1.55 -14.27 -17.82
C ILE A 11 0.37 -13.38 -17.39
N PHE A 12 -0.43 -13.80 -16.40
CA PHE A 12 -1.57 -13.02 -15.90
C PHE A 12 -1.33 -12.50 -14.48
N ASP A 13 -1.72 -11.24 -14.24
CA ASP A 13 -1.72 -10.61 -12.91
C ASP A 13 -2.94 -11.03 -12.07
N SER A 14 -3.03 -10.51 -10.84
CA SER A 14 -4.12 -10.82 -9.90
C SER A 14 -5.52 -10.41 -10.39
N ARG A 15 -5.60 -9.51 -11.38
CA ARG A 15 -6.83 -9.02 -12.01
C ARG A 15 -7.12 -9.73 -13.33
N GLY A 16 -6.32 -10.72 -13.71
CA GLY A 16 -6.44 -11.44 -14.97
C GLY A 16 -5.99 -10.64 -16.20
N ASN A 17 -5.25 -9.53 -16.03
CA ASN A 17 -4.66 -8.82 -17.16
C ASN A 17 -3.27 -9.41 -17.49
N PRO A 18 -2.85 -9.38 -18.76
CA PRO A 18 -1.50 -9.78 -19.13
C PRO A 18 -0.41 -8.95 -18.41
N THR A 19 0.71 -9.58 -18.07
CA THR A 19 1.93 -8.91 -17.59
C THR A 19 3.18 -9.70 -17.99
N VAL A 20 4.34 -9.07 -17.84
CA VAL A 20 5.64 -9.61 -18.26
C VAL A 20 6.26 -10.45 -17.14
N GLU A 21 6.74 -11.64 -17.49
CA GLU A 21 7.63 -12.45 -16.66
C GLU A 21 8.95 -12.72 -17.38
N VAL A 22 10.05 -12.59 -16.66
CA VAL A 22 11.41 -12.78 -17.18
C VAL A 22 12.13 -13.89 -16.42
N ASP A 23 12.70 -14.82 -17.17
CA ASP A 23 13.67 -15.81 -16.71
C ASP A 23 15.07 -15.40 -17.16
N LEU A 24 16.00 -15.30 -16.19
CA LEU A 24 17.42 -15.08 -16.42
C LEU A 24 18.21 -16.31 -15.99
N TYR A 25 19.14 -16.74 -16.83
CA TYR A 25 19.98 -17.91 -16.60
C TYR A 25 21.43 -17.50 -16.38
N THR A 26 22.03 -18.04 -15.33
CA THR A 26 23.49 -18.02 -15.09
C THR A 26 23.99 -19.44 -14.85
N ALA A 27 25.29 -19.64 -14.62
CA ALA A 27 25.78 -20.97 -14.25
C ALA A 27 25.27 -21.44 -12.87
N LYS A 28 24.71 -20.53 -12.04
CA LYS A 28 24.05 -20.86 -10.76
C LYS A 28 22.57 -21.26 -10.89
N GLY A 29 21.98 -21.17 -12.09
CA GLY A 29 20.60 -21.58 -12.35
C GLY A 29 19.72 -20.48 -12.94
N LEU A 30 18.41 -20.68 -12.76
CA LEU A 30 17.33 -19.83 -13.28
C LEU A 30 16.81 -18.87 -12.21
N PHE A 31 16.67 -17.59 -12.58
CA PHE A 31 16.14 -16.52 -11.75
C PHE A 31 14.93 -15.89 -12.43
N ARG A 32 13.78 -15.90 -11.76
CA ARG A 32 12.51 -15.48 -12.34
C ARG A 32 11.97 -14.23 -11.67
N ALA A 33 11.46 -13.27 -12.44
CA ALA A 33 10.75 -12.11 -11.94
C ALA A 33 9.53 -11.79 -12.79
N ALA A 34 8.40 -11.51 -12.14
CA ALA A 34 7.18 -11.01 -12.76
C ALA A 34 6.98 -9.55 -12.36
N VAL A 35 6.39 -8.78 -13.26
CA VAL A 35 6.20 -7.33 -13.07
C VAL A 35 4.74 -7.06 -12.69
N PRO A 36 4.46 -6.25 -11.65
CA PRO A 36 3.08 -5.84 -11.35
C PRO A 36 2.56 -4.87 -12.42
N SER A 37 1.25 -4.86 -12.63
CA SER A 37 0.60 -3.87 -13.50
C SER A 37 0.30 -2.59 -12.73
N GLY A 38 0.64 -1.44 -13.33
CA GLY A 38 0.18 -0.14 -12.84
C GLY A 38 -1.30 0.07 -13.18
N ALA A 39 -2.05 0.71 -12.30
CA ALA A 39 -3.39 1.23 -12.60
C ALA A 39 -3.41 2.77 -12.67
N SER A 40 -2.45 3.42 -12.01
CA SER A 40 -2.28 4.88 -12.00
C SER A 40 -1.49 5.30 -13.23
N THR A 41 -2.04 6.21 -14.02
CA THR A 41 -1.39 6.79 -15.20
C THR A 41 -0.84 8.17 -14.87
N GLY A 42 -0.03 8.27 -13.81
CA GLY A 42 0.58 9.54 -13.45
C GLY A 42 1.41 10.09 -14.62
N ILE A 43 1.24 11.37 -14.96
CA ILE A 43 1.92 12.00 -16.11
C ILE A 43 3.46 12.02 -16.01
N TYR A 44 4.00 11.76 -14.81
CA TYR A 44 5.43 11.70 -14.53
C TYR A 44 5.95 10.27 -14.32
N GLU A 45 5.09 9.26 -14.44
CA GLU A 45 5.48 7.87 -14.22
C GLU A 45 6.21 7.28 -15.44
N ALA A 46 7.07 6.30 -15.18
CA ALA A 46 7.62 5.49 -16.26
C ALA A 46 6.51 4.68 -16.93
N LEU A 47 6.47 4.64 -18.25
CA LEU A 47 5.33 4.12 -18.99
C LEU A 47 5.41 2.61 -19.14
N GLU A 48 4.38 1.91 -18.67
CA GLU A 48 4.14 0.52 -19.02
C GLU A 48 3.81 0.40 -20.52
N LEU A 49 4.53 -0.47 -21.25
CA LEU A 49 4.21 -0.73 -22.66
C LEU A 49 3.11 -1.79 -22.76
N ARG A 50 1.98 -1.39 -23.38
CA ARG A 50 0.83 -2.23 -23.70
C ARG A 50 0.64 -2.31 -25.21
N ASP A 51 0.12 -3.43 -25.70
CA ASP A 51 -0.06 -3.70 -27.12
C ASP A 51 -1.10 -2.76 -27.77
N ASN A 52 -2.09 -2.28 -27.00
CA ASN A 52 -3.22 -1.48 -27.46
C ASN A 52 -4.08 -2.12 -28.57
N ASP A 53 -3.89 -3.42 -28.83
CA ASP A 53 -4.72 -4.20 -29.72
C ASP A 53 -6.05 -4.55 -29.04
N LYS A 54 -7.12 -3.83 -29.42
CA LYS A 54 -8.47 -4.02 -28.87
C LYS A 54 -9.01 -5.43 -29.07
N THR A 55 -8.48 -6.20 -30.02
CA THR A 55 -8.90 -7.58 -30.29
C THR A 55 -8.29 -8.59 -29.31
N ARG A 56 -7.21 -8.23 -28.61
CA ARG A 56 -6.53 -9.07 -27.61
C ARG A 56 -6.55 -8.44 -26.23
N PHE A 57 -7.11 -9.15 -25.26
CA PHE A 57 -7.12 -8.74 -23.85
C PHE A 57 -7.57 -7.28 -23.62
N MET A 58 -8.55 -6.82 -24.40
CA MET A 58 -9.06 -5.44 -24.33
C MET A 58 -7.97 -4.36 -24.52
N GLY A 59 -6.93 -4.62 -25.32
CA GLY A 59 -5.79 -3.71 -25.53
C GLY A 59 -4.68 -3.82 -24.50
N LYS A 60 -4.80 -4.72 -23.51
CA LYS A 60 -3.85 -4.84 -22.39
C LYS A 60 -2.78 -5.91 -22.59
N GLY A 61 -2.64 -6.47 -23.79
CA GLY A 61 -1.53 -7.39 -24.11
C GLY A 61 -0.16 -6.76 -23.86
N VAL A 62 0.86 -7.58 -23.64
CA VAL A 62 2.26 -7.15 -23.41
C VAL A 62 3.24 -7.85 -24.36
N SER A 63 2.76 -8.31 -25.51
CA SER A 63 3.58 -9.04 -26.49
C SER A 63 4.74 -8.18 -27.03
N GLN A 64 4.53 -6.88 -27.21
CA GLN A 64 5.59 -5.95 -27.65
C GLN A 64 6.71 -5.83 -26.60
N ALA A 65 6.35 -5.71 -25.32
CA ALA A 65 7.33 -5.66 -24.21
C ALA A 65 8.13 -6.97 -24.12
N VAL A 66 7.45 -8.11 -24.25
CA VAL A 66 8.10 -9.44 -24.29
C VAL A 66 9.05 -9.55 -25.48
N GLU A 67 8.66 -9.04 -26.65
CA GLU A 67 9.48 -9.02 -27.85
C GLU A 67 10.73 -8.15 -27.68
N HIS A 68 10.61 -6.95 -27.10
CA HIS A 68 11.75 -6.09 -26.80
C HIS A 68 12.76 -6.77 -25.87
N ILE A 69 12.28 -7.49 -24.85
CA ILE A 69 13.19 -8.26 -23.98
C ILE A 69 13.90 -9.34 -24.79
N ASN A 70 13.15 -10.19 -25.49
CA ASN A 70 13.71 -11.36 -26.16
C ASN A 70 14.62 -11.03 -27.35
N LYS A 71 14.29 -10.00 -28.14
CA LYS A 71 14.99 -9.67 -29.39
C LYS A 71 16.01 -8.54 -29.25
N THR A 72 15.90 -7.69 -28.23
CA THR A 72 16.77 -6.51 -28.09
C THR A 72 17.57 -6.53 -26.79
N ILE A 73 16.90 -6.56 -25.64
CA ILE A 73 17.58 -6.46 -24.34
C ILE A 73 18.42 -7.70 -24.05
N ALA A 74 17.84 -8.90 -24.22
CA ALA A 74 18.51 -10.16 -23.98
C ALA A 74 19.84 -10.32 -24.74
N PRO A 75 19.89 -10.19 -26.09
CA PRO A 75 21.15 -10.32 -26.82
C PRO A 75 22.16 -9.21 -26.47
N ALA A 76 21.70 -7.99 -26.18
CA ALA A 76 22.58 -6.90 -25.78
C ALA A 76 23.26 -7.19 -24.42
N LEU A 77 22.50 -7.62 -23.40
CA LEU A 77 23.06 -7.91 -22.09
C LEU A 77 23.97 -9.14 -22.09
N VAL A 78 23.61 -10.20 -22.82
CA VAL A 78 24.44 -11.40 -22.97
C VAL A 78 25.76 -11.09 -23.68
N SER A 79 25.73 -10.28 -24.75
CA SER A 79 26.94 -9.92 -25.50
C SER A 79 27.92 -9.05 -24.70
N LYS A 80 27.41 -8.16 -23.83
CA LYS A 80 28.24 -7.30 -22.98
C LYS A 80 28.93 -8.06 -21.85
N LYS A 81 28.49 -9.28 -21.52
CA LYS A 81 29.06 -10.14 -20.45
C LYS A 81 29.21 -9.43 -19.09
N VAL A 82 28.30 -8.51 -18.78
CA VAL A 82 28.31 -7.79 -17.50
C VAL A 82 28.01 -8.76 -16.36
N ASN A 83 28.63 -8.54 -15.19
CA ASN A 83 28.40 -9.37 -14.03
C ASN A 83 27.04 -9.03 -13.39
N VAL A 84 26.24 -10.04 -13.05
CA VAL A 84 24.92 -9.86 -12.42
C VAL A 84 24.95 -9.13 -11.07
N VAL A 85 26.12 -9.00 -10.42
CA VAL A 85 26.25 -8.18 -9.19
C VAL A 85 26.35 -6.68 -9.46
N GLU A 86 26.63 -6.27 -10.72
CA GLU A 86 26.74 -4.88 -11.14
C GLU A 86 25.35 -4.31 -11.54
N GLN A 87 24.40 -4.34 -10.59
CA GLN A 87 23.00 -3.95 -10.81
C GLN A 87 22.87 -2.58 -11.50
N GLU A 88 23.53 -1.55 -10.95
CA GLU A 88 23.47 -0.18 -11.46
C GLU A 88 23.95 -0.07 -12.91
N LYS A 89 24.99 -0.82 -13.28
CA LYS A 89 25.55 -0.82 -14.63
C LYS A 89 24.61 -1.47 -15.64
N ILE A 90 23.97 -2.57 -15.25
CA ILE A 90 23.00 -3.26 -16.09
C ILE A 90 21.75 -2.40 -16.28
N ASP A 91 21.25 -1.79 -15.20
CA ASP A 91 20.08 -0.91 -15.26
C ASP A 91 20.36 0.33 -16.12
N LYS A 92 21.53 0.98 -15.94
CA LYS A 92 21.95 2.11 -16.78
C LYS A 92 22.04 1.74 -18.25
N LEU A 93 22.63 0.59 -18.57
CA LEU A 93 22.71 0.10 -19.95
C LEU A 93 21.31 -0.07 -20.58
N MET A 94 20.35 -0.63 -19.85
CA MET A 94 18.97 -0.77 -20.36
C MET A 94 18.28 0.59 -20.54
N ILE A 95 18.48 1.52 -19.61
CA ILE A 95 17.94 2.89 -19.68
C ILE A 95 18.54 3.65 -20.87
N GLU A 96 19.85 3.55 -21.08
CA GLU A 96 20.55 4.18 -22.20
C GLU A 96 20.13 3.57 -23.55
N MET A 97 19.92 2.25 -23.61
CA MET A 97 19.43 1.58 -24.82
C MET A 97 17.98 1.96 -25.19
N ASP A 98 17.15 2.19 -24.18
CA ASP A 98 15.80 2.73 -24.35
C ASP A 98 15.90 4.17 -24.89
N GLY A 99 16.71 5.01 -24.24
CA GLY A 99 17.02 6.36 -24.70
C GLY A 99 15.90 7.39 -24.50
N THR A 100 14.80 7.01 -23.83
CA THR A 100 13.70 7.92 -23.49
C THR A 100 13.66 8.21 -21.99
N GLU A 101 13.19 9.40 -21.61
CA GLU A 101 13.13 9.83 -20.20
C GLU A 101 12.21 8.93 -19.36
N ASN A 102 11.08 8.50 -19.94
CA ASN A 102 10.03 7.74 -19.30
C ASN A 102 10.02 6.25 -19.65
N LYS A 103 11.07 5.73 -20.29
CA LYS A 103 11.20 4.31 -20.68
C LYS A 103 10.12 3.84 -21.66
N SER A 104 9.61 4.75 -22.50
CA SER A 104 8.48 4.50 -23.39
C SER A 104 8.82 3.64 -24.61
N LYS A 105 10.10 3.50 -24.98
CA LYS A 105 10.50 2.71 -26.15
C LYS A 105 10.42 1.22 -25.88
N PHE A 106 11.00 0.74 -24.79
CA PHE A 106 10.93 -0.67 -24.40
C PHE A 106 9.77 -0.97 -23.45
N GLY A 107 9.31 0.04 -22.71
CA GLY A 107 8.38 -0.10 -21.61
C GLY A 107 9.09 -0.28 -20.27
N ALA A 108 8.61 0.43 -19.26
CA ALA A 108 9.07 0.28 -17.88
C ALA A 108 8.91 -1.15 -17.37
N ASN A 109 7.85 -1.85 -17.79
CA ASN A 109 7.61 -3.25 -17.50
C ASN A 109 8.67 -4.18 -18.09
N ALA A 110 9.17 -3.91 -19.31
CA ALA A 110 10.24 -4.71 -19.90
C ALA A 110 11.55 -4.57 -19.10
N ILE A 111 11.96 -3.32 -18.85
CA ILE A 111 13.20 -3.00 -18.14
C ILE A 111 13.16 -3.52 -16.71
N LEU A 112 12.06 -3.29 -15.99
CA LEU A 112 11.90 -3.72 -14.59
C LEU A 112 11.93 -5.25 -14.46
N GLY A 113 11.32 -5.99 -15.38
CA GLY A 113 11.33 -7.45 -15.35
C GLY A 113 12.73 -8.03 -15.42
N VAL A 114 13.56 -7.50 -16.32
CA VAL A 114 14.97 -7.91 -16.44
C VAL A 114 15.77 -7.45 -15.21
N SER A 115 15.59 -6.20 -14.77
CA SER A 115 16.26 -5.63 -13.59
C SER A 115 16.05 -6.46 -12.32
N LEU A 116 14.80 -6.89 -12.06
CA LEU A 116 14.46 -7.74 -10.92
C LEU A 116 15.07 -9.15 -11.02
N ALA A 117 15.08 -9.74 -12.22
CA ALA A 117 15.69 -11.05 -12.44
C ALA A 117 17.22 -11.00 -12.25
N VAL A 118 17.87 -9.92 -12.70
CA VAL A 118 19.29 -9.63 -12.44
C VAL A 118 19.56 -9.50 -10.95
N CYS A 119 18.75 -8.73 -10.22
CA CYS A 119 18.92 -8.55 -8.77
C CYS A 119 18.84 -9.88 -8.00
N LYS A 120 17.90 -10.76 -8.38
CA LYS A 120 17.81 -12.13 -7.82
C LYS A 120 19.06 -12.96 -8.12
N ALA A 121 19.56 -12.89 -9.35
CA ALA A 121 20.80 -13.56 -9.73
C ALA A 121 22.02 -13.01 -8.98
N GLY A 122 22.10 -11.68 -8.80
CA GLY A 122 23.14 -11.00 -8.04
C GLY A 122 23.21 -11.43 -6.57
N ALA A 123 22.05 -11.64 -5.93
CA ALA A 123 21.97 -12.14 -4.56
C ALA A 123 22.58 -13.55 -4.41
N VAL A 124 22.18 -14.47 -5.30
CA VAL A 124 22.71 -15.84 -5.32
C VAL A 124 24.16 -15.89 -5.79
N GLU A 125 24.58 -14.95 -6.64
CA GLU A 125 25.98 -14.80 -7.01
C GLU A 125 26.85 -14.42 -5.80
N LYS A 126 26.38 -13.51 -4.95
CA LYS A 126 27.03 -13.13 -3.69
C LYS A 126 26.85 -14.16 -2.55
N GLY A 127 25.98 -15.15 -2.72
CA GLY A 127 25.68 -16.14 -1.68
C GLY A 127 24.89 -15.59 -0.49
N VAL A 128 24.08 -14.54 -0.71
CA VAL A 128 23.27 -13.90 0.34
C VAL A 128 21.78 -13.93 -0.02
N PRO A 129 20.87 -13.85 0.98
CA PRO A 129 19.44 -13.65 0.71
C PRO A 129 19.15 -12.36 -0.06
N LEU A 130 18.08 -12.34 -0.85
CA LEU A 130 17.72 -11.19 -1.69
C LEU A 130 17.60 -9.87 -0.90
N TYR A 131 16.96 -9.89 0.27
CA TYR A 131 16.81 -8.69 1.10
C TYR A 131 18.16 -8.09 1.52
N ARG A 132 19.16 -8.94 1.78
CA ARG A 132 20.52 -8.50 2.15
C ARG A 132 21.22 -7.92 0.94
N HIS A 133 21.08 -8.56 -0.23
CA HIS A 133 21.63 -8.04 -1.47
C HIS A 133 21.09 -6.63 -1.81
N ILE A 134 19.77 -6.43 -1.66
CA ILE A 134 19.13 -5.12 -1.85
C ILE A 134 19.65 -4.11 -0.81
N ALA A 135 19.80 -4.52 0.46
CA ALA A 135 20.38 -3.66 1.49
C ALA A 135 21.81 -3.23 1.14
N ASP A 136 22.65 -4.14 0.63
CA ASP A 136 24.01 -3.83 0.18
C ASP A 136 24.02 -2.84 -0.99
N LEU A 137 23.13 -3.02 -1.98
CA LEU A 137 22.98 -2.10 -3.11
C LEU A 137 22.56 -0.70 -2.67
N ALA A 138 21.73 -0.61 -1.63
CA ALA A 138 21.28 0.66 -1.07
C ALA A 138 22.25 1.27 -0.05
N GLY A 139 23.36 0.60 0.28
CA GLY A 139 24.30 1.07 1.31
C GLY A 139 23.77 0.96 2.75
N ASN A 140 22.78 0.10 3.00
CA ASN A 140 22.15 -0.07 4.30
C ASN A 140 22.85 -1.19 5.10
N PRO A 141 23.53 -0.87 6.22
CA PRO A 141 24.19 -1.89 7.04
C PRO A 141 23.20 -2.75 7.82
N GLU A 142 22.10 -2.16 8.28
CA GLU A 142 21.07 -2.84 9.07
C GLU A 142 19.79 -3.04 8.26
N VAL A 143 19.14 -4.18 8.46
CA VAL A 143 17.86 -4.52 7.84
C VAL A 143 16.77 -4.44 8.90
N ILE A 144 15.71 -3.69 8.61
CA ILE A 144 14.59 -3.46 9.53
C ILE A 144 13.34 -4.11 8.96
N LEU A 145 12.58 -4.82 9.80
CA LEU A 145 11.26 -5.30 9.44
C LEU A 145 10.24 -4.15 9.47
N PRO A 146 9.44 -3.94 8.41
CA PRO A 146 8.53 -2.81 8.34
C PRO A 146 7.29 -3.01 9.22
N VAL A 147 6.61 -1.91 9.56
CA VAL A 147 5.23 -1.98 10.05
C VAL A 147 4.33 -2.22 8.84
N PRO A 148 3.55 -3.32 8.79
CA PRO A 148 2.63 -3.55 7.68
C PRO A 148 1.46 -2.55 7.75
N ALA A 149 1.11 -1.96 6.61
CA ALA A 149 -0.12 -1.20 6.44
C ALA A 149 -1.12 -2.07 5.69
N PHE A 150 -2.09 -2.62 6.41
CA PHE A 150 -3.13 -3.44 5.80
C PHE A 150 -4.24 -2.53 5.32
N ASN A 151 -4.47 -2.49 4.01
CA ASN A 151 -5.73 -2.01 3.50
C ASN A 151 -6.87 -2.87 4.08
N VAL A 152 -8.01 -2.26 4.41
CA VAL A 152 -9.16 -2.96 4.99
C VAL A 152 -10.52 -2.45 4.50
N ILE A 153 -10.58 -1.22 3.99
CA ILE A 153 -11.80 -0.63 3.41
C ILE A 153 -11.40 0.18 2.18
N ASN A 154 -12.06 -0.12 1.06
CA ASN A 154 -11.88 0.59 -0.20
C ASN A 154 -13.01 1.59 -0.48
N GLY A 155 -12.64 2.71 -1.07
CA GLY A 155 -13.51 3.71 -1.68
C GLY A 155 -12.89 4.25 -2.97
N GLY A 156 -13.33 5.42 -3.40
CA GLY A 156 -12.84 6.08 -4.62
C GLY A 156 -12.99 5.19 -5.85
N SER A 157 -11.98 5.24 -6.73
CA SER A 157 -11.95 4.44 -7.97
C SER A 157 -11.80 2.93 -7.72
N HIS A 158 -11.44 2.53 -6.51
CA HIS A 158 -11.24 1.12 -6.14
C HIS A 158 -12.53 0.47 -5.60
N ALA A 159 -13.65 1.19 -5.51
CA ALA A 159 -14.93 0.61 -5.10
C ALA A 159 -16.14 1.28 -5.76
N GLY A 160 -17.17 0.48 -6.09
CA GLY A 160 -18.46 0.99 -6.58
C GLY A 160 -19.35 1.64 -5.50
N ASN A 161 -18.76 2.26 -4.48
CA ASN A 161 -19.47 2.84 -3.34
C ASN A 161 -19.34 4.38 -3.33
N LYS A 162 -19.94 5.04 -2.33
CA LYS A 162 -19.95 6.52 -2.22
C LYS A 162 -18.77 7.09 -1.44
N LEU A 163 -17.86 6.25 -0.97
CA LEU A 163 -16.74 6.68 -0.13
C LEU A 163 -15.73 7.38 -1.02
N ALA A 164 -15.41 8.65 -0.76
CA ALA A 164 -14.52 9.41 -1.63
C ALA A 164 -13.04 9.05 -1.44
N MET A 165 -12.64 8.68 -0.21
CA MET A 165 -11.27 8.26 0.11
C MET A 165 -11.02 6.86 -0.46
N GLN A 166 -9.83 6.65 -1.04
CA GLN A 166 -9.52 5.44 -1.80
C GLN A 166 -9.27 4.24 -0.88
N GLU A 167 -8.43 4.42 0.14
CA GLU A 167 -7.96 3.33 0.98
C GLU A 167 -7.95 3.76 2.45
N PHE A 168 -8.42 2.86 3.31
CA PHE A 168 -8.32 2.98 4.77
C PHE A 168 -7.50 1.83 5.29
N MET A 169 -6.37 2.17 5.92
CA MET A 169 -5.42 1.17 6.37
C MET A 169 -5.33 1.10 7.89
N ILE A 170 -5.05 -0.10 8.39
CA ILE A 170 -4.69 -0.35 9.78
C ILE A 170 -3.18 -0.65 9.88
N LEU A 171 -2.54 -0.02 10.87
CA LEU A 171 -1.12 -0.19 11.13
C LEU A 171 -0.92 -0.67 12.58
N PRO A 172 -0.46 -1.90 12.82
CA PRO A 172 -0.24 -2.46 14.16
C PRO A 172 1.10 -1.97 14.75
N VAL A 173 1.25 -0.66 14.94
CA VAL A 173 2.47 0.00 15.46
C VAL A 173 2.88 -0.43 16.87
N GLY A 174 1.99 -1.08 17.61
CA GLY A 174 2.25 -1.60 18.96
C GLY A 174 2.75 -3.04 19.02
N ALA A 175 2.87 -3.73 17.88
CA ALA A 175 3.34 -5.10 17.82
C ALA A 175 4.84 -5.21 18.17
N SER A 176 5.24 -6.26 18.87
CA SER A 176 6.65 -6.50 19.23
C SER A 176 7.44 -7.23 18.14
N SER A 177 6.78 -7.70 17.08
CA SER A 177 7.41 -8.37 15.94
C SER A 177 6.53 -8.28 14.69
N PHE A 178 7.11 -8.46 13.51
CA PHE A 178 6.34 -8.55 12.26
C PHE A 178 5.32 -9.69 12.29
N ARG A 179 5.66 -10.83 12.89
CA ARG A 179 4.73 -11.97 13.04
C ARG A 179 3.51 -11.59 13.88
N GLU A 180 3.72 -10.86 14.97
CA GLU A 180 2.61 -10.36 15.78
C GLU A 180 1.79 -9.31 15.03
N ALA A 181 2.45 -8.40 14.30
CA ALA A 181 1.78 -7.41 13.46
C ALA A 181 0.84 -8.07 12.44
N MET A 182 1.28 -9.15 11.79
CA MET A 182 0.45 -9.96 10.88
C MET A 182 -0.74 -10.60 11.59
N ARG A 183 -0.55 -11.16 12.79
CA ARG A 183 -1.65 -11.74 13.59
C ARG A 183 -2.69 -10.68 13.93
N ILE A 184 -2.25 -9.53 14.43
CA ILE A 184 -3.14 -8.41 14.79
C ILE A 184 -3.92 -7.94 13.56
N GLY A 185 -3.23 -7.74 12.42
CA GLY A 185 -3.86 -7.34 11.16
C GLY A 185 -4.95 -8.32 10.71
N ALA A 186 -4.64 -9.63 10.70
CA ALA A 186 -5.57 -10.68 10.30
C ALA A 186 -6.78 -10.80 11.25
N GLU A 187 -6.57 -10.77 12.57
CA GLU A 187 -7.65 -10.79 13.55
C GLU A 187 -8.58 -9.58 13.40
N VAL A 188 -8.02 -8.37 13.20
CA VAL A 188 -8.81 -7.17 12.97
C VAL A 188 -9.59 -7.26 11.67
N TYR A 189 -8.98 -7.75 10.58
CA TYR A 189 -9.65 -7.94 9.28
C TYR A 189 -10.86 -8.89 9.40
N HIS A 190 -10.70 -10.06 10.03
CA HIS A 190 -11.81 -11.01 10.18
C HIS A 190 -12.93 -10.48 11.08
N ASN A 191 -12.60 -9.76 12.15
CA ASN A 191 -13.61 -9.11 13.00
C ASN A 191 -14.33 -8.00 12.23
N LEU A 192 -13.60 -7.18 11.47
CA LEU A 192 -14.18 -6.14 10.62
C LEU A 192 -15.14 -6.74 9.59
N LYS A 193 -14.75 -7.83 8.93
CA LYS A 193 -15.61 -8.57 7.99
C LYS A 193 -16.94 -8.99 8.63
N ASN A 194 -16.90 -9.49 9.87
CA ASN A 194 -18.11 -9.87 10.59
C ASN A 194 -19.01 -8.66 10.90
N VAL A 195 -18.42 -7.56 11.37
CA VAL A 195 -19.15 -6.30 11.62
C VAL A 195 -19.80 -5.76 10.34
N ILE A 196 -19.08 -5.81 9.21
CA ILE A 196 -19.61 -5.39 7.91
C ILE A 196 -20.77 -6.30 7.48
N LYS A 197 -20.60 -7.62 7.61
CA LYS A 197 -21.65 -8.60 7.28
C LYS A 197 -22.93 -8.38 8.07
N GLU A 198 -22.82 -8.14 9.37
CA GLU A 198 -23.97 -7.91 10.24
C GLU A 198 -24.71 -6.61 9.91
N LYS A 199 -23.97 -5.55 9.58
CA LYS A 199 -24.54 -4.21 9.38
C LYS A 199 -25.01 -3.95 7.95
N TYR A 200 -24.29 -4.46 6.96
CA TYR A 200 -24.49 -4.14 5.55
C TYR A 200 -24.86 -5.37 4.70
N GLY A 201 -24.94 -6.55 5.32
CA GLY A 201 -25.26 -7.80 4.65
C GLY A 201 -24.04 -8.53 4.09
N LYS A 202 -24.25 -9.78 3.66
CA LYS A 202 -23.18 -10.67 3.19
C LYS A 202 -22.47 -10.13 1.94
N ASP A 203 -23.20 -9.49 1.04
CA ASP A 203 -22.65 -8.99 -0.23
C ASP A 203 -21.62 -7.88 -0.01
N ALA A 204 -21.75 -7.12 1.08
CA ALA A 204 -20.80 -6.09 1.47
C ALA A 204 -19.45 -6.66 1.97
N THR A 205 -19.30 -7.98 2.02
CA THR A 205 -18.03 -8.65 2.37
C THR A 205 -17.27 -9.23 1.17
N ASN A 206 -17.78 -9.03 -0.04
CA ASN A 206 -17.07 -9.39 -1.26
C ASN A 206 -15.78 -8.57 -1.34
N VAL A 207 -14.66 -9.20 -1.64
CA VAL A 207 -13.36 -8.52 -1.66
C VAL A 207 -13.09 -7.86 -3.01
N GLY A 208 -12.42 -6.71 -3.00
CA GLY A 208 -11.92 -6.03 -4.19
C GLY A 208 -10.53 -6.47 -4.60
N ASP A 209 -9.96 -5.74 -5.56
CA ASP A 209 -8.69 -6.06 -6.22
C ASP A 209 -7.52 -6.31 -5.23
N GLU A 210 -7.53 -5.65 -4.07
CA GLU A 210 -6.50 -5.77 -3.02
C GLU A 210 -6.91 -6.68 -1.85
N VAL A 211 -7.91 -7.55 -2.06
CA VAL A 211 -8.39 -8.58 -1.10
C VAL A 211 -9.21 -8.01 0.09
N ASP A 212 -9.80 -6.81 -0.05
CA ASP A 212 -10.62 -6.17 1.00
C ASP A 212 -12.09 -6.01 0.68
N SER A 213 -12.96 -6.12 1.71
CA SER A 213 -14.41 -6.04 1.57
C SER A 213 -14.90 -4.73 0.95
N HIS A 214 -15.66 -4.84 -0.14
CA HIS A 214 -16.44 -3.78 -0.75
C HIS A 214 -17.74 -3.55 0.01
N LEU A 215 -17.92 -2.36 0.57
CA LEU A 215 -19.25 -1.89 0.98
C LEU A 215 -20.14 -1.64 -0.25
N THR A 216 -20.71 -2.69 -0.83
CA THR A 216 -21.66 -2.57 -1.94
C THR A 216 -23.02 -2.10 -1.42
N SER A 217 -23.43 -0.89 -1.80
CA SER A 217 -24.77 -0.36 -1.52
C SER A 217 -25.77 -0.83 -2.58
N TRP A 218 -26.60 -1.83 -2.30
CA TRP A 218 -27.81 -2.07 -3.08
C TRP A 218 -28.88 -1.00 -2.78
N ARG A 219 -29.49 -0.49 -3.86
CA ARG A 219 -30.60 0.48 -3.83
C ARG A 219 -31.73 0.00 -2.92
N THR A 220 -31.86 0.57 -1.74
CA THR A 220 -33.19 0.84 -1.16
C THR A 220 -33.16 2.17 -0.41
N LYS A 221 -33.99 3.11 -0.87
CA LYS A 221 -34.32 4.37 -0.23
C LYS A 221 -34.80 4.12 1.20
N LYS A 222 -33.96 4.28 2.22
CA LYS A 222 -34.41 4.61 3.59
C LYS A 222 -33.38 5.53 4.24
N HIS A 223 -33.87 6.65 4.74
CA HIS A 223 -33.13 7.66 5.49
C HIS A 223 -32.28 7.02 6.58
N TRP A 224 -31.04 7.46 6.71
CA TRP A 224 -30.22 7.20 7.89
C TRP A 224 -30.74 8.09 9.03
N SER A 225 -31.43 7.50 10.00
CA SER A 225 -31.57 8.07 11.35
C SER A 225 -30.66 7.29 12.30
N CYS A 226 -29.91 8.03 13.11
CA CYS A 226 -28.99 7.47 14.10
C CYS A 226 -29.80 6.91 15.28
N SER A 227 -30.02 5.60 15.33
CA SER A 227 -30.67 4.94 16.46
C SER A 227 -29.65 4.23 17.36
N ARG A 228 -29.69 4.59 18.64
CA ARG A 228 -28.89 4.06 19.74
C ARG A 228 -29.39 2.66 20.11
N LEU A 229 -28.61 1.61 19.83
CA LEU A 229 -28.89 0.24 20.29
C LEU A 229 -28.09 -0.06 21.56
N GLN A 230 -28.80 -0.17 22.68
CA GLN A 230 -28.31 -0.72 23.95
C GLN A 230 -28.47 -2.24 23.90
N SER A 231 -27.37 -2.99 23.86
CA SER A 231 -27.37 -4.43 24.13
C SER A 231 -26.88 -4.66 25.55
N GLN A 232 -27.71 -5.28 26.38
CA GLN A 232 -27.39 -5.70 27.74
C GLN A 232 -26.75 -7.10 27.71
N ARG A 233 -25.44 -7.20 27.98
CA ARG A 233 -24.77 -8.15 28.91
C ARG A 233 -23.24 -8.18 28.69
N PRO A 234 -22.44 -8.54 29.72
CA PRO A 234 -21.08 -8.03 29.87
C PRO A 234 -20.00 -9.11 29.64
N ALA A 235 -18.95 -8.78 28.87
CA ALA A 235 -17.57 -9.21 29.12
C ALA A 235 -16.61 -8.50 28.14
N THR A 236 -15.80 -7.59 28.70
CA THR A 236 -14.48 -7.11 28.23
C THR A 236 -14.24 -6.97 26.72
N LEU A 237 -14.68 -5.84 26.17
CA LEU A 237 -14.17 -5.29 24.90
C LEU A 237 -13.68 -3.86 25.17
N THR A 238 -12.37 -3.65 25.05
CA THR A 238 -11.75 -2.31 25.06
C THR A 238 -12.26 -1.53 23.85
N ARG A 239 -13.05 -0.48 24.11
CA ARG A 239 -13.62 0.42 23.11
C ARG A 239 -12.52 1.19 22.37
N LEU A 240 -12.45 1.03 21.05
CA LEU A 240 -11.69 1.91 20.14
C LEU A 240 -12.51 3.18 19.86
N SER A 241 -11.92 4.35 20.10
CA SER A 241 -12.52 5.66 19.84
C SER A 241 -12.10 6.17 18.46
N LEU A 242 -13.04 6.33 17.54
CA LEU A 242 -12.85 7.04 16.27
C LEU A 242 -13.15 8.53 16.46
N ALA A 243 -12.20 9.40 16.09
CA ALA A 243 -12.40 10.85 16.04
C ALA A 243 -12.56 11.29 14.58
N TRP A 244 -13.56 12.13 14.29
CA TRP A 244 -13.87 12.65 12.96
C TRP A 244 -13.78 14.18 12.95
N MET A 245 -13.26 14.75 11.87
CA MET A 245 -13.36 16.19 11.58
C MET A 245 -13.88 16.35 10.14
N TRP A 246 -14.91 17.16 9.98
CA TRP A 246 -15.54 17.48 8.69
C TRP A 246 -15.03 18.86 8.26
N LEU A 247 -14.38 18.97 7.10
CA LEU A 247 -14.03 20.25 6.48
C LEU A 247 -15.02 20.52 5.33
N PRO A 248 -15.66 21.70 5.29
CA PRO A 248 -16.57 22.06 4.20
C PRO A 248 -15.79 22.36 2.89
N PRO A 249 -16.44 22.27 1.72
CA PRO A 249 -15.77 22.13 0.41
C PRO A 249 -15.16 23.42 -0.18
N SER A 250 -14.95 24.47 0.61
CA SER A 250 -14.56 25.78 0.10
C SER A 250 -13.25 26.29 0.72
N SER A 251 -12.13 25.68 0.36
CA SER A 251 -10.82 26.31 0.50
C SER A 251 -9.84 25.65 -0.46
N THR A 252 -9.67 26.27 -1.62
CA THR A 252 -8.59 26.00 -2.56
C THR A 252 -7.25 26.34 -1.93
N GLY A 253 -6.33 25.37 -1.94
CA GLY A 253 -4.92 25.57 -1.59
C GLY A 253 -4.60 25.29 -0.13
N LEU A 254 -4.06 24.09 0.15
CA LEU A 254 -3.23 23.83 1.33
C LEU A 254 -2.44 22.53 1.07
N ALA A 255 -1.17 22.72 0.70
CA ALA A 255 -0.18 21.66 0.64
C ALA A 255 0.19 21.18 2.06
N SER A 256 0.44 19.87 2.21
CA SER A 256 1.13 19.22 3.33
C SER A 256 0.80 19.75 4.74
N MET A 257 -0.30 19.27 5.34
CA MET A 257 -0.53 19.42 6.79
C MET A 257 0.02 18.22 7.55
N THR A 258 0.88 18.47 8.55
CA THR A 258 1.33 17.46 9.52
C THR A 258 0.46 17.57 10.77
N TRP A 259 -0.15 16.46 11.19
CA TRP A 259 -1.05 16.44 12.35
C TRP A 259 -0.33 15.91 13.59
N THR A 260 -0.22 16.73 14.64
CA THR A 260 0.28 16.30 15.95
C THR A 260 -0.78 16.54 17.01
N SER A 261 -1.22 15.50 17.71
CA SER A 261 -2.06 15.65 18.89
C SER A 261 -1.19 15.88 20.14
N SER A 262 -1.46 16.95 20.89
CA SER A 262 -0.92 17.15 22.24
C SER A 262 -2.06 17.39 23.21
N LEU A 263 -2.06 16.67 24.33
CA LEU A 263 -3.08 16.77 25.37
C LEU A 263 -2.53 17.67 26.48
N ARG A 264 -3.11 18.87 26.66
CA ARG A 264 -2.76 19.76 27.80
C ARG A 264 -3.80 19.58 28.90
N MET A 265 -3.34 19.27 30.11
CA MET A 265 -4.20 19.14 31.29
C MET A 265 -4.43 20.52 31.93
N THR A 266 -5.68 20.86 32.26
CA THR A 266 -6.00 21.98 33.16
C THR A 266 -6.08 21.49 34.62
N PRO A 267 -5.76 22.34 35.62
CA PRO A 267 -5.78 21.93 37.03
C PRO A 267 -7.20 21.61 37.51
N ALA A 268 -7.29 20.70 38.48
CA ALA A 268 -8.53 20.10 38.95
C ALA A 268 -9.51 21.13 39.54
N GLY A 269 -10.76 21.13 39.07
CA GLY A 269 -11.83 21.89 39.74
C GLY A 269 -13.08 22.25 38.91
N THR A 270 -13.08 22.15 37.59
CA THR A 270 -14.25 22.53 36.77
C THR A 270 -14.62 21.48 35.71
N SER A 271 -15.92 21.42 35.41
CA SER A 271 -16.63 20.43 34.61
C SER A 271 -15.97 20.03 33.28
N LEU A 272 -15.96 18.71 33.00
CA LEU A 272 -15.63 17.99 31.75
C LEU A 272 -14.42 18.50 30.94
N PRO A 273 -13.36 17.68 30.73
CA PRO A 273 -12.24 18.10 29.90
C PRO A 273 -12.69 18.29 28.45
N THR A 274 -12.66 19.53 27.97
CA THR A 274 -12.76 19.84 26.54
C THR A 274 -11.43 19.49 25.88
N SER A 275 -11.43 18.43 25.08
CA SER A 275 -10.29 18.07 24.23
C SER A 275 -10.23 18.99 23.01
N TRP A 276 -9.07 19.58 22.76
CA TRP A 276 -8.81 20.45 21.62
C TRP A 276 -7.83 19.79 20.65
N LEU A 277 -8.10 19.89 19.34
CA LEU A 277 -7.16 19.55 18.27
C LEU A 277 -6.41 20.82 17.87
N ILE A 278 -5.08 20.78 17.88
CA ILE A 278 -4.23 21.88 17.45
C ILE A 278 -3.79 21.59 16.02
N CYS A 279 -4.12 22.49 15.11
CA CYS A 279 -3.64 22.47 13.73
C CYS A 279 -2.56 23.54 13.57
N THR A 280 -1.35 23.16 13.15
CA THR A 280 -0.27 24.11 12.86
C THR A 280 0.17 23.97 11.42
N SER A 281 0.04 25.06 10.66
CA SER A 281 0.65 25.22 9.35
C SER A 281 2.11 25.68 9.52
N PRO A 282 3.10 25.10 8.82
CA PRO A 282 4.47 25.60 8.84
C PRO A 282 4.62 27.02 8.27
N SER A 283 3.66 27.48 7.45
CA SER A 283 3.74 28.74 6.70
C SER A 283 2.83 29.86 7.21
N SER A 284 2.03 29.65 8.25
CA SER A 284 1.21 30.71 8.83
C SER A 284 1.13 30.63 10.36
N ARG A 285 1.46 31.74 11.05
CA ARG A 285 1.37 31.90 12.52
C ARG A 285 -0.08 32.04 13.00
N THR A 286 -1.00 31.21 12.51
CA THR A 286 -2.41 31.27 12.88
C THR A 286 -2.86 29.89 13.37
N THR A 287 -2.98 29.76 14.69
CA THR A 287 -3.54 28.56 15.33
C THR A 287 -5.05 28.66 15.31
N GLN A 288 -5.74 27.74 14.63
CA GLN A 288 -7.19 27.63 14.71
C GLN A 288 -7.61 26.51 15.65
N TRP A 289 -8.59 26.81 16.51
CA TRP A 289 -9.18 25.90 17.50
C TRP A 289 -10.58 25.50 17.04
N CYS A 290 -10.83 24.20 16.83
CA CYS A 290 -12.17 23.70 16.54
C CYS A 290 -12.70 22.84 17.70
N PRO A 291 -13.93 23.10 18.21
CA PRO A 291 -14.52 22.30 19.27
C PRO A 291 -15.02 20.94 18.74
N SER A 292 -14.70 19.86 19.43
CA SER A 292 -15.19 18.52 19.10
C SER A 292 -16.64 18.35 19.58
N LYS A 293 -17.55 17.92 18.70
CA LYS A 293 -18.98 17.68 19.03
C LYS A 293 -19.27 16.27 19.60
N ILE A 294 -18.25 15.51 20.01
CA ILE A 294 -18.42 14.17 20.59
C ILE A 294 -17.71 14.11 21.95
N PRO A 295 -18.41 13.79 23.05
CA PRO A 295 -17.78 13.66 24.36
C PRO A 295 -16.85 12.43 24.38
N LEU A 296 -15.55 12.66 24.50
CA LEU A 296 -14.56 11.62 24.76
C LEU A 296 -14.68 11.17 26.22
N THR A 297 -15.12 9.93 26.44
CA THR A 297 -15.23 9.35 27.79
C THR A 297 -13.94 8.59 28.12
N ARG A 298 -13.34 8.93 29.26
CA ARG A 298 -12.18 8.23 29.85
C ARG A 298 -12.67 6.95 30.53
N THR A 299 -12.09 5.80 30.20
CA THR A 299 -12.20 4.58 31.02
C THR A 299 -11.05 4.59 32.02
N THR A 300 -11.29 5.02 33.25
CA THR A 300 -10.37 4.78 34.38
C THR A 300 -10.69 3.41 34.98
N GLY A 301 -9.82 2.42 34.76
CA GLY A 301 -9.83 1.20 35.56
C GLY A 301 -9.34 1.50 36.98
N ALA A 302 -9.97 0.89 37.98
CA ALA A 302 -9.54 0.92 39.38
C ALA A 302 -8.11 0.34 39.54
N PRO A 303 -7.34 0.74 40.57
CA PRO A 303 -5.94 0.37 40.69
C PRO A 303 -5.80 -1.07 41.19
N GLY A 304 -5.39 -1.99 40.31
CA GLY A 304 -5.12 -3.39 40.66
C GLY A 304 -4.27 -4.12 39.62
N ARG A 305 -3.04 -4.46 40.03
CA ARG A 305 -2.03 -5.39 39.47
C ARG A 305 -2.07 -5.76 37.96
N SER A 306 -1.02 -5.30 37.28
CA SER A 306 -0.38 -5.87 36.08
C SER A 306 -1.26 -6.45 34.96
N SER A 307 -1.61 -5.61 33.99
CA SER A 307 -1.88 -6.07 32.62
C SER A 307 -1.20 -5.13 31.63
N ARG A 308 -0.30 -5.66 30.80
CA ARG A 308 0.39 -4.93 29.73
C ARG A 308 -0.63 -4.15 28.88
N LEU A 309 -0.49 -2.82 28.86
CA LEU A 309 -1.22 -1.91 27.98
C LEU A 309 -0.92 -2.23 26.52
N VAL A 310 -1.90 -2.78 25.79
CA VAL A 310 -1.87 -2.84 24.32
C VAL A 310 -2.05 -1.40 23.82
N ARG A 311 -1.00 -0.79 23.28
CA ARG A 311 -1.09 0.54 22.65
C ARG A 311 -1.91 0.45 21.36
N ALA A 312 -2.84 1.40 21.21
CA ALA A 312 -3.85 1.46 20.15
C ALA A 312 -3.25 1.51 18.73
N SER A 313 -3.93 0.85 17.79
CA SER A 313 -3.71 0.94 16.33
C SER A 313 -4.01 2.35 15.82
N ARG A 314 -3.16 2.85 14.92
CA ARG A 314 -3.36 4.12 14.20
C ARG A 314 -4.03 3.85 12.85
N TRP A 315 -4.98 4.72 12.48
CA TRP A 315 -5.68 4.69 11.20
C TRP A 315 -5.16 5.79 10.29
N TRP A 316 -4.98 5.48 9.00
CA TRP A 316 -4.57 6.42 7.96
C TRP A 316 -5.53 6.31 6.78
N ALA A 317 -5.84 7.44 6.14
CA ALA A 317 -6.64 7.50 4.93
C ALA A 317 -5.92 8.35 3.88
N MET A 318 -5.84 7.86 2.65
CA MET A 318 -5.28 8.59 1.51
C MET A 318 -6.38 8.98 0.52
N THR A 319 -6.21 10.17 -0.08
CA THR A 319 -7.01 10.64 -1.21
C THR A 319 -6.12 10.62 -2.45
N SER A 320 -6.55 9.97 -3.52
CA SER A 320 -5.95 10.20 -4.83
C SER A 320 -6.37 11.60 -5.32
N GLN A 321 -5.47 12.30 -6.03
CA GLN A 321 -5.88 13.42 -6.88
C GLN A 321 -6.55 12.89 -8.14
#